data_AF-A0A958LB66-F1
#
_entry.id   AF-A0A958LB66-F1
#
_cell.length_a   1.000
_cell.length_b   1.000
_cell.length_c   1.000
_cell.angle_alpha   90.00
_cell.angle_beta   90.00
_cell.angle_gamma   90.00
#
_symmetry.space_group_name_H-M   'P 1'
#
loop_
_entity.id
_entity.type
_entity.pdbx_description
1 polymer ?
#
loop_
_entity_poly.entity_id
_entity_poly.type
_entity_poly.pdbx_seq_one_letter_code
_entity_poly.pdbx_strand_id
1 'polypeptide(L)'
;MKNATRGPWLIGATILLSACSLVYELLIAQVISIFAGNTVVWYSITIGMFLFGMGAGALATRALARVSTSHALFWTEIVLSFLGALAPFLLHLAALVVLWKSDADGWTIDGSAFFGPAIALGWAIGFFTGMELPLLMRFGRETGSAPVASSQLLAADYFGSLIGGVAFSLILWPHFEPIQIGCGIAIVNFLIAMALGSSSRPTRRSRRRVIAVVLLSAMLAGLLTTHESFLDFFLRRYYAYSPTDPSLAEIVAPQQPLPEVARMRSQYHTIDLVQSVYHDRGFYLFDLYSTKFRERPNFPSRIIMFLNGEVQFFGDFEEVYHEFFAHVPLAAFQPEPRRVLVLGGGDGLLVRELVKYPSIDSITLVELDPEMIAFAKHDSIMS
;
A
#
# COMPACT_ATOMS: atom_id res chain seq x y z
N MET A 1 -7.36 -30.56 35.32
CA MET A 1 -7.70 -30.71 33.88
C MET A 1 -7.91 -29.39 33.11
N LYS A 2 -7.79 -28.18 33.70
CA LYS A 2 -7.96 -26.89 32.98
C LYS A 2 -6.68 -26.31 32.31
N ASN A 3 -5.52 -26.94 32.47
CA ASN A 3 -4.23 -26.34 32.08
C ASN A 3 -3.67 -26.84 30.72
N ALA A 4 -4.12 -28.00 30.20
CA ALA A 4 -3.53 -28.60 29.00
C ALA A 4 -3.97 -27.93 27.68
N THR A 5 -5.13 -27.27 27.66
CA THR A 5 -5.71 -26.69 26.42
C THR A 5 -5.19 -25.29 26.08
N ARG A 6 -4.38 -24.67 26.96
CA ARG A 6 -3.93 -23.27 26.79
C ARG A 6 -2.62 -23.12 26.03
N GLY A 7 -1.76 -24.14 26.02
CA GLY A 7 -0.49 -24.12 25.29
C GLY A 7 -0.65 -23.97 23.77
N PRO A 8 -1.41 -24.87 23.11
CA PRO A 8 -1.65 -24.78 21.66
C PRO A 8 -2.34 -23.47 21.24
N TRP A 9 -3.26 -22.98 22.07
CA TRP A 9 -3.92 -21.70 21.83
C TRP A 9 -2.95 -20.52 21.85
N LEU A 10 -2.02 -20.50 22.81
CA LEU A 10 -1.03 -19.42 22.91
C LEU A 10 -0.09 -19.42 21.69
N ILE A 11 0.35 -20.60 21.23
CA ILE A 11 1.16 -20.73 20.02
C ILE A 11 0.39 -20.21 18.80
N GLY A 12 -0.87 -20.63 18.64
CA GLY A 12 -1.72 -20.16 17.54
C GLY A 12 -1.94 -18.65 17.58
N ALA A 13 -2.15 -18.07 18.76
CA ALA A 13 -2.25 -16.63 18.93
C ALA A 13 -0.93 -15.92 18.54
N THR A 14 0.23 -16.43 18.95
CA THR A 14 1.53 -15.88 18.56
C THR A 14 1.75 -15.91 17.04
N ILE A 15 1.38 -17.01 16.37
CA ILE A 15 1.47 -17.10 14.90
C ILE A 15 0.61 -16.02 14.24
N LEU A 16 -0.65 -15.85 14.69
CA LEU A 16 -1.54 -14.86 14.11
C LEU A 16 -1.07 -13.43 14.37
N LEU A 17 -0.66 -13.12 15.61
CA LEU A 17 -0.19 -11.78 15.99
C LEU A 17 1.06 -11.37 15.20
N SER A 18 2.07 -12.25 15.11
CA SER A 18 3.27 -11.98 14.32
C SER A 18 2.98 -11.87 12.81
N ALA A 19 2.05 -12.65 12.27
CA ALA A 19 1.59 -12.50 10.89
C ALA A 19 0.96 -11.12 10.66
N CYS A 20 0.06 -10.69 11.55
CA CYS A 20 -0.58 -9.37 11.50
C CYS A 20 0.45 -8.24 11.57
N SER A 21 1.41 -8.34 12.49
CA SER A 21 2.46 -7.34 12.69
C SER A 21 3.35 -7.18 11.45
N LEU A 22 3.76 -8.28 10.80
CA LEU A 22 4.51 -8.18 9.55
C LEU A 22 3.66 -7.60 8.41
N VAL A 23 2.37 -7.95 8.32
CA VAL A 23 1.48 -7.38 7.32
C VAL A 23 1.38 -5.86 7.50
N TYR A 24 1.29 -5.35 8.73
CA TYR A 24 1.28 -3.90 8.97
C TYR A 24 2.57 -3.22 8.52
N GLU A 25 3.73 -3.81 8.82
CA GLU A 25 5.03 -3.29 8.38
C GLU A 25 5.10 -3.18 6.85
N LEU A 26 4.76 -4.26 6.14
CA LEU A 26 4.78 -4.31 4.68
C LEU A 26 3.75 -3.39 4.03
N LEU A 27 2.54 -3.30 4.62
CA LEU A 27 1.47 -2.43 4.15
C LEU A 27 1.89 -0.96 4.22
N ILE A 28 2.49 -0.53 5.33
CA ILE A 28 2.96 0.85 5.51
C ILE A 28 4.10 1.15 4.53
N ALA A 29 5.09 0.25 4.43
CA ALA A 29 6.21 0.42 3.51
C ALA A 29 5.72 0.55 2.05
N GLN A 30 4.78 -0.30 1.64
CA GLN A 30 4.20 -0.27 0.31
C GLN A 30 3.44 1.04 0.07
N VAL A 31 2.56 1.47 0.98
CA VAL A 31 1.79 2.72 0.83
C VAL A 31 2.72 3.94 0.77
N ILE A 32 3.79 3.99 1.56
CA ILE A 32 4.79 5.05 1.46
C ILE A 32 5.47 5.03 0.10
N SER A 33 5.84 3.84 -0.40
CA SER A 33 6.56 3.69 -1.66
C SER A 33 5.73 4.12 -2.89
N ILE A 34 4.40 3.96 -2.84
CA ILE A 34 3.49 4.46 -3.89
C ILE A 34 3.65 5.97 -4.04
N PHE A 35 3.70 6.71 -2.93
CA PHE A 35 3.74 8.18 -2.98
C PHE A 35 5.14 8.75 -3.17
N ALA A 36 6.16 8.02 -2.73
CA ALA A 36 7.51 8.53 -2.64
C ALA A 36 8.48 7.91 -3.66
N GLY A 37 8.00 6.98 -4.49
CA GLY A 37 8.81 6.22 -5.44
C GLY A 37 9.87 5.38 -4.71
N ASN A 38 11.05 5.23 -5.35
CA ASN A 38 12.28 4.60 -4.81
C ASN A 38 12.02 3.55 -3.70
N THR A 39 11.47 2.41 -4.11
CA THR A 39 11.01 1.35 -3.21
C THR A 39 12.11 0.89 -2.25
N VAL A 40 13.35 0.76 -2.71
CA VAL A 40 14.48 0.33 -1.87
C VAL A 40 14.68 1.23 -0.65
N VAL A 41 14.64 2.55 -0.85
CA VAL A 41 14.84 3.52 0.26
C VAL A 41 13.71 3.41 1.28
N TRP A 42 12.45 3.41 0.83
CA TRP A 42 11.31 3.47 1.74
C TRP A 42 11.06 2.17 2.46
N TYR A 43 11.27 1.02 1.82
CA TYR A 43 11.31 -0.26 2.51
C TYR A 43 12.41 -0.30 3.56
N SER A 44 13.63 0.12 3.22
CA SER A 44 14.76 0.11 4.15
C SER A 44 14.53 0.99 5.38
N ILE A 45 14.03 2.22 5.18
CA ILE A 45 13.73 3.15 6.27
C ILE A 45 12.58 2.62 7.12
N THR A 46 11.52 2.12 6.51
CA THR A 46 10.33 1.63 7.23
C THR A 46 10.70 0.44 8.10
N ILE A 47 11.42 -0.55 7.54
CA ILE A 47 11.93 -1.71 8.29
C ILE A 47 12.84 -1.26 9.43
N GLY A 48 13.79 -0.35 9.16
CA GLY A 48 14.69 0.17 10.20
C GLY A 48 13.95 0.85 11.35
N MET A 49 12.96 1.69 11.05
CA MET A 49 12.15 2.39 12.05
C MET A 49 11.20 1.46 12.79
N PHE A 50 10.65 0.46 12.10
CA PHE A 50 9.79 -0.58 12.67
C PHE A 50 10.58 -1.45 13.67
N LEU A 51 11.76 -1.95 13.27
CA LEU A 51 12.69 -2.70 14.12
C LEU A 51 13.15 -1.87 15.34
N PHE A 52 13.47 -0.59 15.14
CA PHE A 52 13.81 0.32 16.24
C PHE A 52 12.64 0.49 17.21
N GLY A 53 11.42 0.66 16.68
CA GLY A 53 10.18 0.65 17.46
C GLY A 53 10.04 -0.65 18.26
N MET A 54 10.19 -1.80 17.62
CA MET A 54 10.08 -3.12 18.27
C MET A 54 11.07 -3.25 19.43
N GLY A 55 12.32 -2.83 19.25
CA GLY A 55 13.30 -2.82 20.34
C GLY A 55 12.88 -1.93 21.51
N ALA A 56 12.40 -0.73 21.23
CA ALA A 56 11.91 0.21 22.26
C ALA A 56 10.67 -0.34 23.00
N GLY A 57 9.73 -0.94 22.27
CA GLY A 57 8.53 -1.59 22.80
C GLY A 57 8.84 -2.74 23.74
N ALA A 58 9.74 -3.64 23.30
CA ALA A 58 10.18 -4.77 24.11
C ALA A 58 10.78 -4.31 25.45
N LEU A 59 11.58 -3.24 25.45
CA LEU A 59 12.13 -2.63 26.66
C LEU A 59 11.06 -1.98 27.54
N ALA A 60 10.08 -1.30 26.93
CA ALA A 60 9.00 -0.62 27.64
C ALA A 60 8.11 -1.58 28.44
N THR A 61 8.03 -2.86 28.07
CA THR A 61 7.29 -3.88 28.84
C THR A 61 7.76 -4.00 30.30
N ARG A 62 9.03 -3.63 30.61
CA ARG A 62 9.55 -3.58 31.98
C ARG A 62 8.78 -2.60 32.87
N ALA A 63 8.35 -1.46 32.31
CA ALA A 63 7.54 -0.49 33.03
C ALA A 63 6.13 -1.02 33.37
N LEU A 64 5.66 -2.05 32.64
CA LEU A 64 4.38 -2.72 32.86
C LEU A 64 4.47 -3.91 33.83
N ALA A 65 5.58 -4.06 34.56
CA ALA A 65 5.77 -5.16 35.52
C ALA A 65 4.64 -5.25 36.56
N ARG A 66 4.09 -4.11 37.00
CA ARG A 66 2.99 -4.04 37.99
C ARG A 66 1.59 -4.18 37.40
N VAL A 67 1.46 -4.10 36.08
CA VAL A 67 0.17 -4.23 35.38
C VAL A 67 -0.11 -5.71 35.14
N SER A 68 -1.39 -6.12 35.20
CA SER A 68 -1.78 -7.48 34.82
C SER A 68 -1.42 -7.74 33.36
N THR A 69 -0.73 -8.85 33.08
CA THR A 69 -0.28 -9.21 31.74
C THR A 69 -1.43 -9.29 30.74
N SER A 70 -2.55 -9.91 31.12
CA SER A 70 -3.76 -9.96 30.28
C SER A 70 -4.36 -8.57 29.99
N HIS A 71 -4.19 -7.61 30.90
CA HIS A 71 -4.65 -6.24 30.71
C HIS A 71 -3.71 -5.47 29.77
N ALA A 72 -2.40 -5.66 29.92
CA ALA A 72 -1.40 -5.09 29.03
C ALA A 72 -1.58 -5.61 27.59
N LEU A 73 -1.65 -6.94 27.40
CA LEU A 73 -1.91 -7.56 26.10
C LEU A 73 -3.19 -7.02 25.46
N PHE A 74 -4.31 -7.01 26.20
CA PHE A 74 -5.56 -6.47 25.68
C PHE A 74 -5.41 -5.06 25.12
N TRP A 75 -4.74 -4.15 25.82
CA TRP A 75 -4.57 -2.78 25.35
C TRP A 75 -3.55 -2.66 24.23
N THR A 76 -2.47 -3.45 24.24
CA THR A 76 -1.52 -3.53 23.13
C THR A 76 -2.26 -3.90 21.84
N GLU A 77 -3.09 -4.96 21.86
CA GLU A 77 -3.84 -5.39 20.69
C GLU A 77 -4.90 -4.38 20.24
N ILE A 78 -5.60 -3.73 21.17
CA ILE A 78 -6.59 -2.69 20.84
C ILE A 78 -5.91 -1.49 20.17
N VAL A 79 -4.73 -1.09 20.66
CA VAL A 79 -3.98 0.02 20.07
C VAL A 79 -3.41 -0.36 18.71
N LEU A 80 -2.86 -1.57 18.55
CA LEU A 80 -2.41 -2.07 17.25
C LEU A 80 -3.55 -2.15 16.23
N SER A 81 -4.70 -2.68 16.64
CA SER A 81 -5.89 -2.73 15.78
C SER A 81 -6.33 -1.33 15.35
N PHE A 82 -6.30 -0.36 16.27
CA PHE A 82 -6.62 1.03 15.97
C PHE A 82 -5.62 1.66 14.99
N LEU A 83 -4.33 1.60 15.33
CA LEU A 83 -3.27 2.20 14.51
C LEU A 83 -3.17 1.54 13.14
N GLY A 84 -3.23 0.21 13.08
CA GLY A 84 -3.09 -0.56 11.86
C GLY A 84 -4.26 -0.39 10.88
N ALA A 85 -5.49 -0.28 11.37
CA ALA A 85 -6.65 0.03 10.51
C ALA A 85 -6.62 1.49 10.01
N LEU A 86 -6.20 2.42 10.86
CA LEU A 86 -6.20 3.84 10.56
C LEU A 86 -4.98 4.25 9.70
N ALA A 87 -3.91 3.47 9.74
CA ALA A 87 -2.64 3.78 9.10
C ALA A 87 -2.74 4.06 7.59
N PRO A 88 -3.30 3.17 6.75
CA PRO A 88 -3.41 3.42 5.32
C PRO A 88 -4.22 4.68 5.03
N PHE A 89 -5.33 4.88 5.74
CA PHE A 89 -6.18 6.07 5.59
C PHE A 89 -5.41 7.37 5.90
N LEU A 90 -4.67 7.42 7.01
CA LEU A 90 -3.90 8.59 7.39
C LEU A 90 -2.76 8.90 6.42
N LEU A 91 -2.12 7.85 5.87
CA LEU A 91 -1.06 8.04 4.87
C LEU A 91 -1.62 8.64 3.58
N HIS A 92 -2.74 8.13 3.07
CA HIS A 92 -3.41 8.72 1.90
C HIS A 92 -3.89 10.16 2.18
N LEU A 93 -4.44 10.40 3.37
CA LEU A 93 -4.84 11.75 3.78
C LEU A 93 -3.64 12.70 3.86
N ALA A 94 -2.51 12.26 4.41
CA ALA A 94 -1.29 13.05 4.48
C ALA A 94 -0.74 13.36 3.08
N ALA A 95 -0.76 12.38 2.17
CA ALA A 95 -0.39 12.59 0.78
C ALA A 95 -1.30 13.62 0.10
N LEU A 96 -2.61 13.57 0.36
CA LEU A 96 -3.57 14.53 -0.15
C LEU A 96 -3.34 15.95 0.38
N VAL A 97 -2.96 16.10 1.65
CA VAL A 97 -2.59 17.40 2.23
C VAL A 97 -1.34 17.97 1.57
N VAL A 98 -0.33 17.13 1.29
CA VAL A 98 0.87 17.57 0.57
C VAL A 98 0.53 18.03 -0.85
N LEU A 99 -0.30 17.29 -1.57
CA LEU A 99 -0.78 17.68 -2.89
C LEU A 99 -1.53 19.01 -2.85
N TRP A 100 -2.47 19.17 -1.90
CA TRP A 100 -3.23 20.41 -1.74
C TRP A 100 -2.33 21.62 -1.46
N LYS A 101 -1.31 21.47 -0.61
CA LYS A 101 -0.37 22.55 -0.32
C LYS A 101 0.54 22.89 -1.51
N SER A 102 0.92 21.89 -2.31
CA SER A 102 1.75 22.09 -3.50
C SER A 102 1.09 22.95 -4.58
N ASP A 103 -0.25 22.87 -4.70
CA ASP A 103 -1.05 23.74 -5.58
C ASP A 103 -1.11 25.19 -5.07
N ALA A 104 -1.10 25.40 -3.74
CA ALA A 104 -1.26 26.73 -3.13
C ALA A 104 0.03 27.57 -3.10
N ASP A 105 1.17 26.94 -2.80
CA ASP A 105 2.44 27.65 -2.53
C ASP A 105 3.43 27.62 -3.72
N GLY A 106 3.08 26.93 -4.81
CA GLY A 106 3.93 26.77 -6.00
C GLY A 106 5.11 25.82 -5.76
N TRP A 107 5.02 24.58 -6.26
CA TRP A 107 6.05 23.52 -6.40
C TRP A 107 7.02 23.26 -5.23
N THR A 108 6.91 23.92 -4.08
CA THR A 108 7.71 23.66 -2.90
C THR A 108 7.07 22.51 -2.11
N ILE A 109 7.38 21.27 -2.53
CA ILE A 109 6.95 20.07 -1.83
C ILE A 109 7.77 19.95 -0.54
N ASP A 110 7.24 20.47 0.57
CA ASP A 110 7.77 20.17 1.90
C ASP A 110 7.39 18.72 2.28
N GLY A 111 8.22 17.77 1.85
CA GLY A 111 8.02 16.34 2.09
C GLY A 111 7.91 15.96 3.58
N SER A 112 8.29 16.85 4.50
CA SER A 112 8.22 16.58 5.95
C SER A 112 6.78 16.35 6.44
N ALA A 113 5.78 16.98 5.79
CA ALA A 113 4.37 16.84 6.16
C ALA A 113 3.80 15.44 5.88
N PHE A 114 4.40 14.69 4.95
CA PHE A 114 4.03 13.29 4.69
C PHE A 114 4.98 12.32 5.42
N PHE A 115 6.29 12.49 5.27
CA PHE A 115 7.27 11.53 5.78
C PHE A 115 7.36 11.49 7.31
N GLY A 116 7.21 12.64 7.97
CA GLY A 116 7.24 12.71 9.44
C GLY A 116 6.14 11.85 10.08
N PRO A 117 4.86 12.11 9.77
CA PRO A 117 3.75 11.28 10.25
C PRO A 117 3.85 9.81 9.85
N ALA A 118 4.29 9.51 8.63
CA ALA A 118 4.44 8.14 8.15
C ALA A 118 5.48 7.34 8.97
N ILE A 119 6.65 7.93 9.20
CA ILE A 119 7.71 7.34 10.02
C ILE A 119 7.26 7.20 11.48
N ALA A 120 6.58 8.21 12.03
CA ALA A 120 6.07 8.17 13.40
C ALA A 120 5.04 7.04 13.60
N LEU A 121 4.17 6.83 12.60
CA LEU A 121 3.16 5.78 12.59
C LEU A 121 3.80 4.39 12.50
N GLY A 122 4.76 4.19 11.58
CA GLY A 122 5.52 2.95 11.46
C GLY A 122 6.28 2.61 12.74
N TRP A 123 6.93 3.61 13.35
CA TRP A 123 7.59 3.46 14.65
C TRP A 123 6.60 3.10 15.77
N ALA A 124 5.43 3.74 15.82
CA ALA A 124 4.42 3.47 16.85
C ALA A 124 3.87 2.04 16.76
N ILE A 125 3.58 1.56 15.55
CA ILE A 125 3.13 0.18 15.35
C ILE A 125 4.24 -0.80 15.69
N GLY A 126 5.48 -0.52 15.28
CA GLY A 126 6.66 -1.30 15.70
C GLY A 126 6.81 -1.33 17.22
N PHE A 127 6.61 -0.21 17.90
CA PHE A 127 6.65 -0.13 19.37
C PHE A 127 5.63 -1.06 20.03
N PHE A 128 4.36 -1.03 19.63
CA PHE A 128 3.37 -1.91 20.23
C PHE A 128 3.58 -3.38 19.85
N THR A 129 4.02 -3.65 18.61
CA THR A 129 4.43 -5.00 18.15
C THR A 129 5.54 -5.56 19.03
N GLY A 130 6.57 -4.77 19.32
CA GLY A 130 7.69 -5.17 20.18
C GLY A 130 7.29 -5.55 21.61
N MET A 131 6.12 -5.10 22.06
CA MET A 131 5.58 -5.47 23.37
C MET A 131 4.92 -6.86 23.39
N GLU A 132 4.45 -7.37 22.25
CA GLU A 132 3.64 -8.60 22.15
C GLU A 132 4.39 -9.81 22.70
N LEU A 133 5.56 -10.12 22.13
CA LEU A 133 6.29 -11.34 22.46
C LEU A 133 6.71 -11.41 23.95
N PRO A 134 7.31 -10.37 24.57
CA PRO A 134 7.60 -10.40 26.01
C PRO A 134 6.35 -10.57 26.88
N LEU A 135 5.22 -9.93 26.50
CA LEU A 135 3.97 -10.05 27.24
C LEU A 135 3.34 -11.44 27.08
N LEU A 136 3.38 -12.04 25.89
CA LEU A 136 2.91 -13.41 25.64
C LEU A 136 3.75 -14.44 26.39
N MET A 137 5.09 -14.27 26.41
CA MET A 137 5.98 -15.10 27.22
C MET A 137 5.64 -15.02 28.71
N ARG A 138 5.39 -13.82 29.23
CA ARG A 138 4.96 -13.61 30.62
C ARG A 138 3.60 -14.26 30.88
N PHE A 139 2.65 -14.14 29.96
CA PHE A 139 1.31 -14.71 30.07
C PHE A 139 1.34 -16.25 30.07
N GLY A 140 2.17 -16.86 29.22
CA GLY A 140 2.39 -18.31 29.19
C GLY A 140 2.93 -18.85 30.52
N ARG A 141 3.87 -18.13 31.14
CA ARG A 141 4.41 -18.46 32.48
C ARG A 141 3.34 -18.36 33.56
N GLU A 142 2.57 -17.27 33.59
CA GLU A 142 1.51 -17.03 34.58
C GLU A 142 0.37 -18.05 34.52
N THR A 143 0.07 -18.58 33.32
CA THR A 143 -1.02 -19.54 33.12
C THR A 143 -0.63 -21.00 33.38
N GLY A 144 0.63 -21.27 33.74
CA GLY A 144 1.12 -22.62 33.96
C GLY A 144 1.21 -23.45 32.67
N SER A 145 1.26 -22.80 31.51
CA SER A 145 1.50 -23.42 30.19
C SER A 145 3.00 -23.76 30.01
N ALA A 146 3.60 -24.28 31.09
CA ALA A 146 5.02 -24.25 31.40
C ALA A 146 5.87 -25.39 30.77
N PRO A 147 5.58 -25.80 29.53
CA PRO A 147 6.68 -26.19 28.67
C PRO A 147 6.58 -25.66 27.24
N VAL A 148 5.78 -24.61 26.96
CA VAL A 148 6.03 -23.82 25.74
C VAL A 148 7.33 -23.06 26.01
N ALA A 149 8.46 -23.69 25.67
CA ALA A 149 9.77 -23.10 25.80
C ALA A 149 9.76 -21.73 25.12
N SER A 150 10.49 -20.74 25.65
CA SER A 150 10.63 -19.44 24.98
C SER A 150 11.00 -19.61 23.50
N SER A 151 11.72 -20.69 23.16
CA SER A 151 12.03 -21.09 21.79
C SER A 151 10.82 -21.49 20.93
N GLN A 152 9.78 -22.10 21.49
CA GLN A 152 8.55 -22.43 20.76
C GLN A 152 7.74 -21.17 20.43
N LEU A 153 7.66 -20.20 21.35
CA LEU A 153 7.02 -18.91 21.05
C LEU A 153 7.84 -18.11 20.03
N LEU A 154 9.17 -18.12 20.14
CA LEU A 154 10.05 -17.52 19.13
C LEU A 154 9.88 -18.19 17.76
N ALA A 155 9.83 -19.52 17.71
CA ALA A 155 9.58 -20.24 16.46
C ALA A 155 8.20 -19.89 15.87
N ALA A 156 7.17 -19.84 16.71
CA ALA A 156 5.82 -19.43 16.31
C ALA A 156 5.79 -18.00 15.73
N ASP A 157 6.55 -17.09 16.33
CA ASP A 157 6.72 -15.70 15.87
C ASP A 157 7.37 -15.62 14.49
N TYR A 158 8.45 -16.39 14.26
CA TYR A 158 9.09 -16.47 12.95
C TYR A 158 8.18 -17.13 11.89
N PHE A 159 7.46 -18.20 12.24
CA PHE A 159 6.53 -18.86 11.32
C PHE A 159 5.35 -17.96 10.97
N GLY A 160 4.78 -17.26 11.94
CA GLY A 160 3.70 -16.31 11.70
C GLY A 160 4.16 -15.16 10.83
N SER A 161 5.35 -14.60 11.08
CA SER A 161 5.95 -13.61 10.19
C SER A 161 6.08 -14.13 8.75
N LEU A 162 6.63 -15.32 8.52
CA LEU A 162 6.69 -15.91 7.18
C LEU A 162 5.31 -16.02 6.52
N ILE A 163 4.30 -16.50 7.26
CA ILE A 163 2.91 -16.60 6.77
C ILE A 163 2.37 -15.22 6.41
N GLY A 164 2.57 -14.22 7.27
CA GLY A 164 2.13 -12.84 7.02
C GLY A 164 2.77 -12.25 5.77
N GLY A 165 4.06 -12.48 5.55
CA GLY A 165 4.79 -11.95 4.40
C GLY A 165 4.33 -12.58 3.09
N VAL A 166 4.21 -13.91 3.06
CA VAL A 166 3.70 -14.65 1.89
C VAL A 166 2.23 -14.28 1.62
N ALA A 167 1.39 -14.23 2.66
CA ALA A 167 0.00 -13.84 2.53
C ALA A 167 -0.13 -12.41 2.02
N PHE A 168 0.68 -11.46 2.53
CA PHE A 168 0.68 -10.09 2.05
C PHE A 168 1.00 -10.02 0.56
N SER A 169 2.12 -10.60 0.15
CA SER A 169 2.61 -10.48 -1.22
C SER A 169 1.76 -11.23 -2.25
N LEU A 170 1.24 -12.42 -1.92
CA LEU A 170 0.57 -13.29 -2.90
C LEU A 170 -0.96 -13.23 -2.84
N ILE A 171 -1.54 -12.80 -1.71
CA ILE A 171 -2.98 -12.87 -1.48
C ILE A 171 -3.56 -11.49 -1.16
N LEU A 172 -3.05 -10.83 -0.12
CA LEU A 172 -3.67 -9.60 0.36
C LEU A 172 -3.46 -8.45 -0.63
N TRP A 173 -2.21 -8.17 -1.02
CA TRP A 173 -1.88 -7.06 -1.91
C TRP A 173 -2.52 -7.17 -3.31
N PRO A 174 -2.54 -8.34 -3.98
CA PRO A 174 -3.14 -8.44 -5.31
C PRO A 174 -4.67 -8.37 -5.33
N HIS A 175 -5.35 -8.66 -4.20
CA HIS A 175 -6.81 -8.84 -4.18
C HIS A 175 -7.56 -7.75 -3.41
N PHE A 176 -6.89 -7.02 -2.51
CA PHE A 176 -7.53 -6.09 -1.59
C PHE A 176 -6.85 -4.71 -1.60
N GLU A 177 -7.64 -3.67 -1.35
CA GLU A 177 -7.13 -2.32 -1.24
C GLU A 177 -6.41 -2.08 0.10
N PRO A 178 -5.47 -1.13 0.20
CA PRO A 178 -4.71 -0.89 1.42
C PRO A 178 -5.55 -0.70 2.70
N ILE A 179 -6.66 0.03 2.59
CA ILE A 179 -7.57 0.27 3.73
C ILE A 179 -8.29 -1.03 4.15
N GLN A 180 -8.71 -1.85 3.17
CA GLN A 180 -9.34 -3.16 3.44
C GLN A 180 -8.35 -4.10 4.14
N ILE A 181 -7.10 -4.15 3.68
CA ILE A 181 -6.03 -4.95 4.31
C ILE A 181 -5.84 -4.49 5.76
N GLY A 182 -5.66 -3.18 6.00
CA GLY A 182 -5.48 -2.63 7.35
C GLY A 182 -6.65 -2.97 8.29
N CYS A 183 -7.90 -2.83 7.80
CA CYS A 183 -9.09 -3.18 8.57
C CYS A 183 -9.21 -4.69 8.83
N GLY A 184 -8.91 -5.53 7.83
CA GLY A 184 -8.97 -6.99 7.96
C GLY A 184 -8.00 -7.51 9.02
N ILE A 185 -6.75 -7.04 8.98
CA ILE A 185 -5.73 -7.38 9.99
C ILE A 185 -6.13 -6.84 11.37
N ALA A 186 -6.68 -5.63 11.43
CA ALA A 186 -7.18 -5.07 12.69
C ALA A 186 -8.34 -5.86 13.28
N ILE A 187 -9.21 -6.44 12.46
CA ILE A 187 -10.28 -7.34 12.93
C ILE A 187 -9.66 -8.60 13.56
N VAL A 188 -8.63 -9.19 12.95
CA VAL A 188 -7.93 -10.35 13.51
C VAL A 188 -7.32 -10.01 14.88
N ASN A 189 -6.55 -8.92 14.98
CA ASN A 189 -5.97 -8.48 16.26
C ASN A 189 -7.05 -8.16 17.30
N PHE A 190 -8.13 -7.50 16.89
CA PHE A 190 -9.26 -7.18 17.77
C PHE A 190 -9.93 -8.45 18.32
N LEU A 191 -10.14 -9.48 17.50
CA LEU A 191 -10.69 -10.77 17.94
C LEU A 191 -9.76 -11.48 18.92
N ILE A 192 -8.45 -11.42 18.69
CA ILE A 192 -7.44 -11.97 19.61
C ILE A 192 -7.44 -11.18 20.94
N ALA A 193 -7.54 -9.85 20.89
CA ALA A 193 -7.67 -8.99 22.06
C ALA A 193 -8.87 -9.41 22.92
N MET A 194 -10.01 -9.66 22.29
CA MET A 194 -11.24 -10.09 22.97
C MET A 194 -11.08 -11.49 23.60
N ALA A 195 -10.42 -12.42 22.91
CA ALA A 195 -10.13 -13.75 23.44
C ALA A 195 -9.18 -13.69 24.65
N LEU A 196 -8.13 -12.87 24.58
CA LEU A 196 -7.20 -12.61 25.69
C LEU A 196 -7.88 -11.93 26.87
N GLY A 197 -8.73 -10.94 26.60
CA GLY A 197 -9.43 -10.13 27.61
C GLY A 197 -10.55 -10.89 28.34
N SER A 198 -11.17 -11.88 27.70
CA SER A 198 -12.18 -12.76 28.29
C SER A 198 -11.59 -13.85 29.21
N SER A 199 -10.30 -14.17 29.04
CA SER A 199 -9.61 -15.19 29.81
C SER A 199 -9.15 -14.72 31.21
N SER A 200 -9.25 -13.42 31.50
CA SER A 200 -8.96 -12.82 32.80
C SER A 200 -10.08 -13.11 33.81
N ARG A 201 -9.75 -13.28 35.12
CA ARG A 201 -10.76 -13.29 36.20
C ARG A 201 -11.69 -12.07 36.06
N PRO A 202 -13.00 -12.19 36.33
CA PRO A 202 -13.99 -11.13 36.11
C PRO A 202 -13.69 -9.94 37.03
N THR A 203 -12.78 -9.09 36.59
CA THR A 203 -12.54 -7.78 37.14
C THR A 203 -13.59 -6.91 36.48
N ARG A 204 -14.53 -6.41 37.30
CA ARG A 204 -15.60 -5.45 37.01
C ARG A 204 -15.44 -4.83 35.61
N ARG A 205 -16.31 -5.19 34.65
CA ARG A 205 -16.31 -4.72 33.25
C ARG A 205 -15.93 -3.23 33.23
N SER A 206 -14.66 -2.94 32.91
CA SER A 206 -14.17 -1.58 32.98
C SER A 206 -14.88 -0.78 31.90
N ARG A 207 -15.56 0.30 32.29
CA ARG A 207 -16.24 1.21 31.35
C ARG A 207 -15.33 1.61 30.19
N ARG A 208 -14.02 1.76 30.45
CA ARG A 208 -13.00 2.06 29.43
C ARG A 208 -12.84 0.96 28.38
N ARG A 209 -12.88 -0.32 28.76
CA ARG A 209 -12.78 -1.44 27.80
C ARG A 209 -13.99 -1.47 26.87
N VAL A 210 -15.19 -1.29 27.42
CA VAL A 210 -16.42 -1.27 26.62
C VAL A 210 -16.41 -0.10 25.64
N ILE A 211 -16.03 1.10 26.10
CA ILE A 211 -15.89 2.27 25.23
C ILE A 211 -14.88 2.03 24.10
N ALA A 212 -13.70 1.50 24.42
CA ALA A 212 -12.67 1.22 23.41
C ALA A 212 -13.14 0.23 22.36
N VAL A 213 -13.81 -0.87 22.78
CA VAL A 213 -14.40 -1.87 21.89
C VAL A 213 -15.45 -1.23 20.97
N VAL A 214 -16.38 -0.44 21.51
CA VAL A 214 -17.43 0.21 20.72
C VAL A 214 -16.84 1.20 19.71
N LEU A 215 -15.90 2.03 20.14
CA LEU A 215 -15.25 3.01 19.26
C LEU A 215 -14.46 2.35 18.15
N LEU A 216 -13.69 1.29 18.46
CA LEU A 216 -12.92 0.55 17.46
C LEU A 216 -13.84 -0.17 16.47
N SER A 217 -14.91 -0.81 16.95
CA SER A 217 -15.92 -1.43 16.07
C SER A 217 -16.59 -0.40 15.16
N ALA A 218 -16.97 0.76 15.69
CA ALA A 218 -17.57 1.84 14.89
C ALA A 218 -16.58 2.39 13.85
N MET A 219 -15.31 2.57 14.21
CA MET A 219 -14.26 3.01 13.30
C MET A 219 -14.04 2.00 12.16
N LEU A 220 -13.90 0.70 12.48
CA LEU A 220 -13.71 -0.35 11.48
C LEU A 220 -14.91 -0.43 10.54
N ALA A 221 -16.14 -0.36 11.06
CA ALA A 221 -17.35 -0.33 10.24
C ALA A 221 -17.36 0.90 9.32
N GLY A 222 -17.05 2.09 9.86
CA GLY A 222 -16.95 3.33 9.10
C GLY A 222 -15.96 3.20 7.94
N LEU A 223 -14.71 2.85 8.24
CA LEU A 223 -13.65 2.69 7.23
C LEU A 223 -14.03 1.66 6.15
N LEU A 224 -14.58 0.50 6.54
CA LEU A 224 -15.01 -0.52 5.58
C LEU A 224 -16.19 -0.06 4.71
N THR A 225 -17.09 0.79 5.21
CA THR A 225 -18.20 1.31 4.40
C THR A 225 -17.79 2.47 3.49
N THR A 226 -16.77 3.25 3.85
CA THR A 226 -16.39 4.47 3.12
C THR A 226 -15.10 4.31 2.30
N HIS A 227 -14.44 3.15 2.33
CA HIS A 227 -13.14 2.97 1.67
C HIS A 227 -13.17 3.26 0.17
N GLU A 228 -14.16 2.77 -0.58
CA GLU A 228 -14.26 3.02 -2.03
C GLU A 228 -14.44 4.51 -2.33
N SER A 229 -15.31 5.21 -1.58
CA SER A 229 -15.53 6.65 -1.77
C SER A 229 -14.28 7.46 -1.45
N PHE A 230 -13.53 7.06 -0.42
CA PHE A 230 -12.29 7.73 -0.06
C PHE A 230 -11.18 7.47 -1.09
N LEU A 231 -11.04 6.23 -1.56
CA LEU A 231 -10.04 5.90 -2.57
C LEU A 231 -10.37 6.58 -3.90
N ASP A 232 -11.63 6.58 -4.33
CA ASP A 232 -12.07 7.32 -5.53
C ASP A 232 -11.74 8.81 -5.42
N PHE A 233 -12.10 9.44 -4.29
CA PHE A 233 -11.75 10.83 -4.03
C PHE A 233 -10.23 11.07 -4.08
N PHE A 234 -9.46 10.21 -3.42
CA PHE A 234 -8.01 10.28 -3.39
C PHE A 234 -7.41 10.17 -4.79
N LEU A 235 -7.77 9.13 -5.55
CA LEU A 235 -7.27 8.89 -6.91
C LEU A 235 -7.63 10.05 -7.83
N ARG A 236 -8.84 10.60 -7.71
CA ARG A 236 -9.23 11.79 -8.47
C ARG A 236 -8.33 12.98 -8.13
N ARG A 237 -8.09 13.29 -6.86
CA ARG A 237 -7.23 14.43 -6.50
C ARG A 237 -5.78 14.19 -6.92
N TYR A 238 -5.27 12.99 -6.69
CA TYR A 238 -3.90 12.57 -7.02
C TYR A 238 -3.64 12.64 -8.53
N TYR A 239 -4.58 12.18 -9.34
CA TYR A 239 -4.52 12.27 -10.81
C TYR A 239 -5.11 13.57 -11.39
N ALA A 240 -5.20 14.61 -10.56
CA ALA A 240 -5.64 15.96 -10.95
C ALA A 240 -7.01 16.02 -11.65
N TYR A 241 -7.91 15.13 -11.25
CA TYR A 241 -9.27 14.96 -11.72
C TYR A 241 -10.30 15.86 -10.99
N SER A 242 -9.87 16.69 -10.03
CA SER A 242 -10.75 17.55 -9.21
C SER A 242 -10.24 18.99 -9.20
N PRO A 243 -11.12 20.02 -9.13
CA PRO A 243 -10.73 21.43 -9.06
C PRO A 243 -9.70 21.72 -7.96
N THR A 244 -8.93 22.79 -8.15
CA THR A 244 -7.83 23.23 -7.26
C THR A 244 -8.29 23.49 -5.82
N ASP A 245 -9.56 23.82 -5.60
CA ASP A 245 -10.17 24.04 -4.28
C ASP A 245 -11.51 23.30 -4.13
N PRO A 246 -11.52 21.99 -3.81
CA PRO A 246 -12.76 21.30 -3.51
C PRO A 246 -13.27 21.73 -2.13
N SER A 247 -14.54 22.10 -2.03
CA SER A 247 -15.17 22.36 -0.73
C SER A 247 -15.33 21.05 0.06
N LEU A 248 -15.36 21.11 1.41
CA LEU A 248 -15.64 19.92 2.26
C LEU A 248 -16.93 19.18 1.84
N ALA A 249 -17.91 19.90 1.30
CA ALA A 249 -19.15 19.32 0.79
C ALA A 249 -18.93 18.50 -0.49
N GLU A 250 -18.02 18.92 -1.37
CA GLU A 250 -17.66 18.19 -2.59
C GLU A 250 -16.83 16.94 -2.30
N ILE A 251 -16.05 16.92 -1.21
CA ILE A 251 -15.30 15.73 -0.76
C ILE A 251 -16.24 14.59 -0.35
N VAL A 252 -17.37 14.93 0.27
CA VAL A 252 -18.33 13.96 0.83
C VAL A 252 -19.57 13.78 -0.07
N ALA A 253 -19.71 14.61 -1.12
CA ALA A 253 -20.79 14.50 -2.08
C ALA A 253 -20.73 13.15 -2.83
N PRO A 254 -21.89 12.54 -3.13
CA PRO A 254 -21.96 11.44 -4.08
C PRO A 254 -21.31 11.88 -5.40
N GLN A 255 -20.15 11.29 -5.71
CA GLN A 255 -19.39 11.67 -6.89
C GLN A 255 -20.14 11.23 -8.14
N GLN A 256 -20.03 12.02 -9.22
CA GLN A 256 -20.42 11.53 -10.54
C GLN A 256 -19.63 10.25 -10.83
N PRO A 257 -20.24 9.22 -11.45
CA PRO A 257 -19.54 8.00 -11.77
C PRO A 257 -18.24 8.33 -12.52
N LEU A 258 -17.16 7.66 -12.14
CA LEU A 258 -15.89 7.74 -12.85
C LEU A 258 -16.14 7.56 -14.35
N PRO A 259 -15.34 8.19 -15.22
CA PRO A 259 -15.36 7.86 -16.64
C PRO A 259 -15.15 6.35 -16.73
N GLU A 260 -15.84 5.70 -17.66
CA GLU A 260 -15.88 4.25 -17.76
C GLU A 260 -14.44 3.71 -17.80
N VAL A 261 -14.02 3.08 -16.70
CA VAL A 261 -12.67 2.51 -16.59
C VAL A 261 -12.73 1.18 -17.30
N ALA A 262 -12.02 1.06 -18.41
CA ALA A 262 -11.74 -0.24 -18.98
C ALA A 262 -10.74 -0.93 -18.06
N ARG A 263 -11.28 -1.65 -17.07
CA ARG A 263 -10.53 -2.40 -16.07
C ARG A 263 -10.40 -3.84 -16.52
N MET A 264 -9.18 -4.30 -16.61
CA MET A 264 -8.85 -5.69 -16.86
C MET A 264 -7.99 -6.23 -15.72
N ARG A 265 -8.34 -7.40 -15.20
CA ARG A 265 -7.54 -8.08 -14.17
C ARG A 265 -6.83 -9.26 -14.80
N SER A 266 -5.51 -9.21 -14.82
CA SER A 266 -4.67 -10.33 -15.21
C SER A 266 -4.20 -11.09 -13.98
N GLN A 267 -3.38 -12.12 -14.20
CA GLN A 267 -2.70 -12.84 -13.11
C GLN A 267 -1.66 -11.97 -12.38
N TYR A 268 -1.10 -10.96 -13.05
CA TYR A 268 0.05 -10.20 -12.54
C TYR A 268 -0.34 -8.82 -12.01
N HIS A 269 -1.34 -8.18 -12.62
CA HIS A 269 -1.76 -6.85 -12.23
C HIS A 269 -3.20 -6.53 -12.63
N THR A 270 -3.73 -5.45 -12.06
CA THR A 270 -4.91 -4.78 -12.56
C THR A 270 -4.48 -3.71 -13.56
N ILE A 271 -4.97 -3.81 -14.80
CA ILE A 271 -4.78 -2.84 -15.87
C ILE A 271 -6.00 -1.93 -15.87
N ASP A 272 -5.79 -0.64 -15.63
CA ASP A 272 -6.86 0.35 -15.70
C ASP A 272 -6.55 1.36 -16.81
N LEU A 273 -7.46 1.44 -17.78
CA LEU A 273 -7.50 2.50 -18.77
C LEU A 273 -8.53 3.54 -18.33
N VAL A 274 -8.08 4.78 -18.16
CA VAL A 274 -8.95 5.88 -17.75
C VAL A 274 -8.97 6.93 -18.85
N GLN A 275 -10.17 7.22 -19.34
CA GLN A 275 -10.37 8.37 -20.21
C GLN A 275 -10.37 9.65 -19.36
N SER A 276 -9.34 10.48 -19.53
CA SER A 276 -9.26 11.77 -18.87
C SER A 276 -10.37 12.69 -19.36
N VAL A 277 -11.12 13.27 -18.40
CA VAL A 277 -12.17 14.24 -18.68
C VAL A 277 -11.62 15.65 -18.83
N TYR A 278 -10.33 15.86 -18.56
CA TYR A 278 -9.67 17.13 -18.78
C TYR A 278 -9.20 17.28 -20.22
N HIS A 279 -9.70 18.33 -20.87
CA HIS A 279 -9.18 18.84 -22.12
C HIS A 279 -8.12 19.90 -21.81
N ASP A 280 -7.01 19.88 -22.55
CA ASP A 280 -6.09 20.99 -22.71
C ASP A 280 -5.51 21.55 -21.41
N ARG A 281 -4.56 20.82 -20.80
CA ARG A 281 -3.39 21.55 -20.30
C ARG A 281 -2.57 21.88 -21.53
N GLY A 282 -2.86 23.03 -22.15
CA GLY A 282 -2.05 23.63 -23.20
C GLY A 282 -0.66 23.91 -22.63
N PHE A 283 0.19 22.88 -22.58
CA PHE A 283 1.60 23.06 -22.37
C PHE A 283 2.15 23.58 -23.68
N TYR A 284 2.22 24.91 -23.80
CA TYR A 284 2.80 25.59 -24.97
C TYR A 284 4.18 25.03 -25.36
N LEU A 285 4.93 24.47 -24.40
CA LEU A 285 6.20 23.79 -24.65
C LEU A 285 6.06 22.47 -25.42
N PHE A 286 4.96 21.74 -25.23
CA PHE A 286 4.68 20.46 -25.87
C PHE A 286 4.14 20.62 -27.28
N ASP A 287 3.32 21.63 -27.53
CA ASP A 287 2.92 22.01 -28.90
C ASP A 287 4.13 22.45 -29.76
N LEU A 288 5.28 22.74 -29.14
CA LEU A 288 6.57 22.94 -29.81
C LEU A 288 7.35 21.62 -30.00
N TYR A 289 7.23 20.67 -29.07
CA TYR A 289 7.93 19.38 -29.12
C TYR A 289 7.28 18.39 -30.09
N SER A 290 5.95 18.36 -30.14
CA SER A 290 5.17 17.35 -30.88
C SER A 290 4.11 17.98 -31.79
N THR A 291 4.02 17.45 -33.00
CA THR A 291 2.97 17.76 -33.98
C THR A 291 1.90 16.67 -34.04
N LYS A 292 2.00 15.59 -33.24
CA LYS A 292 1.13 14.39 -33.28
C LYS A 292 -0.35 14.74 -33.35
N PHE A 293 -0.83 15.62 -32.47
CA PHE A 293 -2.24 16.00 -32.43
C PHE A 293 -2.63 17.09 -33.44
N ARG A 294 -1.66 17.83 -34.00
CA ARG A 294 -1.90 18.76 -35.12
C ARG A 294 -2.09 17.99 -36.43
N GLU A 295 -1.27 16.96 -36.63
CA GLU A 295 -1.32 16.09 -37.81
C GLU A 295 -2.45 15.06 -37.73
N ARG A 296 -2.77 14.60 -36.52
CA ARG A 296 -3.86 13.64 -36.25
C ARG A 296 -4.79 14.19 -35.17
N PRO A 297 -5.73 15.10 -35.53
CA PRO A 297 -6.64 15.73 -34.57
C PRO A 297 -7.54 14.74 -33.81
N ASN A 298 -7.80 13.58 -34.41
CA ASN A 298 -8.63 12.53 -33.82
C ASN A 298 -7.81 11.47 -33.08
N PHE A 299 -6.48 11.65 -32.95
CA PHE A 299 -5.67 10.68 -32.21
C PHE A 299 -6.06 10.70 -30.72
N PRO A 300 -6.19 9.54 -30.07
CA PRO A 300 -6.63 9.52 -28.68
C PRO A 300 -5.59 10.15 -27.75
N SER A 301 -5.86 11.37 -27.26
CA SER A 301 -4.98 12.12 -26.37
C SER A 301 -5.27 11.90 -24.90
N ARG A 302 -6.52 11.61 -24.56
CA ARG A 302 -7.03 11.67 -23.19
C ARG A 302 -7.05 10.32 -22.50
N ILE A 303 -6.00 9.54 -22.62
CA ILE A 303 -5.94 8.22 -22.01
C ILE A 303 -4.79 8.13 -21.03
N ILE A 304 -5.08 7.57 -19.86
CA ILE A 304 -4.08 7.29 -18.83
C ILE A 304 -4.15 5.79 -18.54
N MET A 305 -3.00 5.12 -18.60
CA MET A 305 -2.90 3.71 -18.26
C MET A 305 -2.28 3.55 -16.87
N PHE A 306 -2.89 2.71 -16.05
CA PHE A 306 -2.38 2.32 -14.75
C PHE A 306 -2.18 0.82 -14.65
N LEU A 307 -1.14 0.41 -13.91
CA LEU A 307 -0.93 -0.96 -13.48
C LEU A 307 -0.92 -1.00 -11.96
N ASN A 308 -1.84 -1.75 -11.36
CA ASN A 308 -2.04 -1.79 -9.90
C ASN A 308 -2.18 -0.40 -9.26
N GLY A 309 -2.80 0.54 -10.00
CA GLY A 309 -2.97 1.92 -9.56
C GLY A 309 -1.76 2.83 -9.79
N GLU A 310 -0.65 2.34 -10.34
CA GLU A 310 0.53 3.14 -10.69
C GLU A 310 0.48 3.61 -12.14
N VAL A 311 0.72 4.91 -12.38
CA VAL A 311 0.74 5.48 -13.74
C VAL A 311 1.83 4.82 -14.58
N GLN A 312 1.47 4.38 -15.78
CA GLN A 312 2.42 3.91 -16.78
C GLN A 312 2.67 4.96 -17.84
N PHE A 313 1.61 5.53 -18.42
CA PHE A 313 1.73 6.62 -19.38
C PHE A 313 0.46 7.48 -19.46
N PHE A 314 0.62 8.67 -20.03
CA PHE A 314 -0.45 9.53 -20.50
C PHE A 314 -0.37 9.60 -22.04
N GLY A 315 -1.47 9.39 -22.75
CA GLY A 315 -1.48 9.26 -24.21
C GLY A 315 -1.01 10.52 -24.95
N ASP A 316 -1.15 11.68 -24.32
CA ASP A 316 -0.67 12.99 -24.76
C ASP A 316 0.79 13.29 -24.41
N PHE A 317 1.46 12.45 -23.60
CA PHE A 317 2.85 12.65 -23.18
C PHE A 317 3.77 11.45 -23.38
N GLU A 318 3.23 10.28 -23.75
CA GLU A 318 3.98 9.01 -23.81
C GLU A 318 5.22 9.07 -24.70
N GLU A 319 5.16 9.84 -25.79
CA GLU A 319 6.24 9.95 -26.77
C GLU A 319 7.53 10.50 -26.16
N VAL A 320 7.47 11.41 -25.18
CA VAL A 320 8.69 11.93 -24.53
C VAL A 320 9.45 10.83 -23.82
N TYR A 321 8.74 9.91 -23.17
CA TYR A 321 9.38 8.78 -22.50
C TYR A 321 9.93 7.78 -23.52
N HIS A 322 9.10 7.35 -24.47
CA HIS A 322 9.46 6.29 -25.42
C HIS A 322 10.52 6.71 -26.44
N GLU A 323 10.46 7.95 -26.95
CA GLU A 323 11.46 8.49 -27.88
C GLU A 323 12.82 8.61 -27.22
N PHE A 324 12.89 9.16 -25.99
CA PHE A 324 14.17 9.20 -25.26
C PHE A 324 14.69 7.79 -24.99
N PHE A 325 13.81 6.87 -24.61
CA PHE A 325 14.20 5.52 -24.26
C PHE A 325 14.62 4.67 -25.47
N ALA A 326 14.13 4.97 -26.67
CA ALA A 326 14.55 4.34 -27.93
C ALA A 326 15.76 5.04 -28.56
N HIS A 327 15.65 6.35 -28.82
CA HIS A 327 16.57 7.07 -29.70
C HIS A 327 17.90 7.39 -29.04
N VAL A 328 17.92 7.73 -27.74
CA VAL A 328 19.18 8.02 -27.03
C VAL A 328 20.12 6.82 -27.02
N PRO A 329 19.71 5.60 -26.61
CA PRO A 329 20.63 4.46 -26.65
C PRO A 329 21.03 4.11 -28.09
N LEU A 330 20.12 4.12 -29.06
CA LEU A 330 20.46 3.80 -30.45
C LEU A 330 21.47 4.79 -31.06
N ALA A 331 21.31 6.09 -30.77
CA ALA A 331 22.24 7.12 -31.23
C ALA A 331 23.61 7.04 -30.52
N ALA A 332 23.65 6.52 -29.29
CA ALA A 332 24.88 6.43 -28.49
C ALA A 332 25.81 5.28 -28.91
N PHE A 333 25.34 4.29 -29.66
CA PHE A 333 26.14 3.15 -30.08
C PHE A 333 26.52 3.21 -31.56
N GLN A 334 27.80 2.95 -31.84
CA GLN A 334 28.33 2.79 -33.20
C GLN A 334 29.19 1.51 -33.25
N PRO A 335 28.94 0.58 -34.21
CA PRO A 335 27.92 0.66 -35.26
C PRO A 335 26.49 0.56 -34.71
N GLU A 336 25.51 1.04 -35.49
CA GLU A 336 24.10 1.00 -35.11
C GLU A 336 23.65 -0.42 -34.72
N PRO A 337 22.91 -0.59 -33.61
CA PRO A 337 22.45 -1.89 -33.15
C PRO A 337 21.52 -2.59 -34.16
N ARG A 338 21.78 -3.88 -34.43
CA ARG A 338 20.96 -4.70 -35.34
C ARG A 338 19.94 -5.60 -34.64
N ARG A 339 20.12 -5.88 -33.36
CA ARG A 339 19.25 -6.77 -32.57
C ARG A 339 18.97 -6.12 -31.24
N VAL A 340 17.70 -5.97 -30.91
CA VAL A 340 17.26 -5.30 -29.67
C VAL A 340 16.44 -6.26 -28.82
N LEU A 341 16.72 -6.29 -27.52
CA LEU A 341 15.94 -6.99 -26.51
C LEU A 341 15.23 -5.93 -25.66
N VAL A 342 13.90 -6.03 -25.59
CA VAL A 342 13.06 -5.20 -24.74
C VAL A 342 12.54 -6.09 -23.61
N LEU A 343 12.83 -5.71 -22.37
CA LEU A 343 12.35 -6.40 -21.16
C LEU A 343 11.24 -5.55 -20.53
N GLY A 344 10.03 -6.10 -20.45
CA GLY A 344 8.81 -5.32 -20.20
C GLY A 344 8.34 -4.60 -21.47
N GLY A 345 7.61 -3.49 -21.33
CA GLY A 345 7.12 -2.72 -22.49
C GLY A 345 5.97 -3.38 -23.25
N GLY A 346 5.14 -4.16 -22.55
CA GLY A 346 3.96 -4.81 -23.11
C GLY A 346 2.95 -3.89 -23.78
N ASP A 347 2.99 -2.58 -23.49
CA ASP A 347 2.21 -1.53 -24.19
C ASP A 347 2.60 -1.35 -25.67
N GLY A 348 3.78 -1.83 -26.09
CA GLY A 348 4.25 -1.75 -27.46
C GLY A 348 4.71 -0.35 -27.91
N LEU A 349 4.59 0.69 -27.08
CA LEU A 349 4.93 2.08 -27.45
C LEU A 349 6.44 2.24 -27.66
N LEU A 350 7.27 1.59 -26.83
CA LEU A 350 8.71 1.55 -27.04
C LEU A 350 9.09 0.82 -28.35
N VAL A 351 8.41 -0.28 -28.65
CA VAL A 351 8.65 -1.05 -29.88
C VAL A 351 8.28 -0.24 -31.12
N ARG A 352 7.20 0.56 -31.05
CA ARG A 352 6.79 1.50 -32.11
C ARG A 352 7.90 2.50 -32.47
N GLU A 353 8.68 2.93 -31.50
CA GLU A 353 9.82 3.83 -31.73
C GLU A 353 11.03 3.09 -32.32
N LEU A 354 11.32 1.89 -31.83
CA LEU A 354 12.43 1.06 -32.31
C LEU A 354 12.25 0.64 -33.78
N VAL A 355 11.04 0.31 -34.22
CA VAL A 355 10.80 -0.11 -35.62
C VAL A 355 11.04 1.00 -36.65
N LYS A 356 11.21 2.25 -36.23
CA LYS A 356 11.59 3.37 -37.11
C LYS A 356 13.03 3.25 -37.63
N TYR A 357 13.87 2.39 -37.02
CA TYR A 357 15.27 2.21 -37.41
C TYR A 357 15.45 1.06 -38.40
N PRO A 358 15.81 1.33 -39.67
CA PRO A 358 15.99 0.30 -40.68
C PRO A 358 17.20 -0.61 -40.43
N SER A 359 18.13 -0.21 -39.56
CA SER A 359 19.30 -0.99 -39.17
C SER A 359 18.97 -2.15 -38.22
N ILE A 360 17.79 -2.13 -37.57
CA ILE A 360 17.36 -3.19 -36.66
C ILE A 360 16.75 -4.35 -37.47
N ASP A 361 17.40 -5.51 -37.45
CA ASP A 361 16.93 -6.73 -38.09
C ASP A 361 15.88 -7.47 -37.25
N SER A 362 15.96 -7.35 -35.91
CA SER A 362 15.04 -8.06 -35.01
C SER A 362 14.88 -7.37 -33.65
N ILE A 363 13.64 -7.39 -33.15
CA ILE A 363 13.27 -6.92 -31.80
C ILE A 363 12.66 -8.12 -31.07
N THR A 364 13.21 -8.47 -29.92
CA THR A 364 12.64 -9.46 -29.00
C THR A 364 11.98 -8.74 -27.84
N LEU A 365 10.65 -8.80 -27.76
CA LEU A 365 9.89 -8.27 -26.63
C LEU A 365 9.62 -9.40 -25.62
N VAL A 366 10.07 -9.22 -24.38
CA VAL A 366 9.82 -10.15 -23.28
C VAL A 366 8.92 -9.45 -22.27
N GLU A 367 7.64 -9.78 -22.31
CA GLU A 367 6.62 -9.29 -21.39
C GLU A 367 6.08 -10.48 -20.57
N LEU A 368 5.96 -10.28 -19.25
CA LEU A 368 5.50 -11.30 -18.31
C LEU A 368 3.99 -11.50 -18.44
N ASP A 369 3.27 -10.42 -18.69
CA ASP A 369 1.82 -10.43 -18.73
C ASP A 369 1.28 -10.57 -20.16
N PRO A 370 0.76 -11.76 -20.57
CA PRO A 370 0.20 -11.94 -21.90
C PRO A 370 -1.03 -11.07 -22.14
N GLU A 371 -1.76 -10.70 -21.08
CA GLU A 371 -2.93 -9.84 -21.15
C GLU A 371 -2.55 -8.42 -21.55
N MET A 372 -1.37 -7.92 -21.12
CA MET A 372 -0.85 -6.62 -21.58
C MET A 372 -0.55 -6.61 -23.07
N ILE A 373 0.06 -7.68 -23.58
CA ILE A 373 0.34 -7.80 -25.02
C ILE A 373 -0.96 -7.90 -25.82
N ALA A 374 -1.92 -8.69 -25.33
CA ALA A 374 -3.22 -8.83 -25.97
C ALA A 374 -3.94 -7.49 -26.03
N PHE A 375 -3.93 -6.77 -24.91
CA PHE A 375 -4.50 -5.44 -24.77
C PHE A 375 -3.87 -4.43 -25.75
N ALA A 376 -2.55 -4.29 -25.76
CA ALA A 376 -1.83 -3.36 -26.65
C ALA A 376 -2.07 -3.62 -28.14
N LYS A 377 -2.36 -4.86 -28.54
CA LYS A 377 -2.63 -5.23 -29.93
C LYS A 377 -4.04 -4.90 -30.41
N HIS A 378 -5.02 -4.88 -29.52
CA HIS A 378 -6.44 -4.77 -29.88
C HIS A 378 -7.03 -3.40 -29.55
N ASP A 379 -6.39 -2.64 -28.68
CA ASP A 379 -6.86 -1.31 -28.32
C ASP A 379 -6.50 -0.28 -29.41
N SER A 380 -7.54 0.36 -29.96
CA SER A 380 -7.45 1.41 -30.99
C SER A 380 -6.63 2.64 -30.59
N ILE A 381 -6.26 2.75 -29.32
CA ILE A 381 -5.43 3.82 -28.76
C ILE A 381 -3.94 3.51 -28.94
N MET A 382 -3.58 2.23 -28.93
CA MET A 382 -2.19 1.73 -28.92
C MET A 382 -1.74 1.25 -30.31
N SER A 383 -2.69 0.86 -31.18
CA SER A 383 -2.48 0.48 -32.59
C SER A 383 -2.50 1.69 -33.53
#